data_AF-A0A374VGC9-F1
#
_entry.id   AF-A0A374VGC9-F1
#
_cell.length_a   1.000
_cell.length_b   1.000
_cell.length_c   1.000
_cell.angle_alpha   90.00
_cell.angle_beta   90.00
_cell.angle_gamma   90.00
#
_symmetry.space_group_name_H-M   'P 1'
#
loop_
_entity.id
_entity.type
_entity.pdbx_description
1 polymer ?
#
loop_
_entity_poly.entity_id
_entity_poly.type
_entity_poly.pdbx_seq_one_letter_code
_entity_poly.pdbx_strand_id
1 'polypeptide(L)'
;MASPVTLFIVEGESRDLRFAEKMKDLFLKGRDDLRVICLPAAQNIYMLYERLAEEDFDLDVVEVLRETVPSAAKCLEGVERDSVDEVFLFFDYDSHQNNAPGCESDALVEAMLLAFDNEHESGKLYISYPMVEALYDYRAGQCQAHSGCFVDNSEIAQYKNKSGEGNVNVGKHMELPQWKDAIAAFVLRCKCLLGLDEVSFETYRELVTVDAIFREEKRMRIEDGSVFVLSAFPEFLLDYFGDKFFNSMAPMRHLKFDDCPRGNG
;
A
#
# COMPACT_ATOMS: atom_id res chain seq x y z
N MET A 1 5.68 3.34 -32.18
CA MET A 1 5.84 2.75 -30.85
C MET A 1 4.58 3.09 -30.09
N ALA A 2 3.92 2.10 -29.48
CA ALA A 2 2.83 2.37 -28.57
C ALA A 2 3.36 3.22 -27.42
N SER A 3 2.54 4.13 -26.88
CA SER A 3 2.93 4.87 -25.68
C SER A 3 3.07 3.88 -24.51
N PRO A 4 4.11 4.00 -23.67
CA PRO A 4 4.24 3.15 -22.48
C PRO A 4 3.01 3.33 -21.60
N VAL A 5 2.57 2.25 -20.95
CA VAL A 5 1.40 2.17 -20.08
C VAL A 5 1.83 1.74 -18.69
N THR A 6 1.31 2.41 -17.67
CA THR A 6 1.55 2.06 -16.27
C THR A 6 0.27 1.50 -15.66
N LEU A 7 0.36 0.38 -14.96
CA LEU A 7 -0.76 -0.26 -14.31
C LEU A 7 -0.69 -0.10 -12.79
N PHE A 8 -1.78 0.37 -12.20
CA PHE A 8 -2.02 0.23 -10.76
C PHE A 8 -3.05 -0.87 -10.55
N ILE A 9 -2.70 -1.89 -9.78
CA ILE A 9 -3.57 -3.02 -9.45
C ILE A 9 -3.97 -2.90 -7.98
N VAL A 10 -5.27 -2.86 -7.68
CA VAL A 10 -5.83 -2.68 -6.32
C VAL A 10 -6.93 -3.71 -6.02
N GLU A 11 -7.14 -4.12 -4.77
CA GLU A 11 -8.12 -5.17 -4.41
C GLU A 11 -9.55 -4.68 -4.10
N GLY A 12 -9.75 -3.40 -3.78
CA GLY A 12 -11.05 -2.89 -3.34
C GLY A 12 -11.81 -2.08 -4.38
N GLU A 13 -12.99 -2.59 -4.80
CA GLU A 13 -13.84 -1.99 -5.85
C GLU A 13 -14.36 -0.58 -5.54
N SER A 14 -14.32 -0.15 -4.29
CA SER A 14 -14.86 1.15 -3.88
C SER A 14 -13.80 2.09 -3.32
N ARG A 15 -13.09 1.69 -2.26
CA ARG A 15 -12.26 2.60 -1.48
C ARG A 15 -10.88 2.74 -2.10
N ASP A 16 -10.25 1.61 -2.39
CA ASP A 16 -8.92 1.48 -2.97
C ASP A 16 -8.89 2.10 -4.36
N LEU A 17 -9.83 1.71 -5.22
CA LEU A 17 -9.99 2.32 -6.54
C LEU A 17 -10.13 3.85 -6.45
N ARG A 18 -10.96 4.34 -5.52
CA ARG A 18 -11.14 5.78 -5.32
C ARG A 18 -9.85 6.47 -4.85
N PHE A 19 -9.07 5.85 -3.98
CA PHE A 19 -7.80 6.43 -3.52
C PHE A 19 -6.71 6.37 -4.58
N ALA A 20 -6.60 5.28 -5.34
CA ALA A 20 -5.70 5.16 -6.47
C ALA A 20 -5.99 6.21 -7.55
N GLU A 21 -7.26 6.38 -7.93
CA GLU A 21 -7.65 7.41 -8.91
C GLU A 21 -7.41 8.83 -8.36
N LYS A 22 -7.73 9.08 -7.08
CA LYS A 22 -7.45 10.37 -6.44
C LYS A 22 -5.94 10.65 -6.37
N MET A 23 -5.12 9.65 -6.08
CA MET A 23 -3.66 9.76 -6.07
C MET A 23 -3.14 10.12 -7.47
N LYS A 24 -3.65 9.42 -8.50
CA LYS A 24 -3.33 9.71 -9.90
C LYS A 24 -3.67 11.16 -10.26
N ASP A 25 -4.88 11.61 -9.93
CA ASP A 25 -5.34 12.97 -10.23
C ASP A 25 -4.50 14.06 -9.56
N LEU A 26 -4.05 13.81 -8.33
CA LEU A 26 -3.33 14.79 -7.51
C LEU A 26 -1.82 14.83 -7.79
N PHE A 27 -1.19 13.68 -7.99
CA PHE A 27 0.27 13.55 -8.01
C PHE A 27 0.84 13.11 -9.35
N LEU A 28 0.06 12.41 -10.18
CA LEU A 28 0.49 11.87 -11.46
C LEU A 28 -0.23 12.57 -12.62
N LYS A 29 -0.56 13.86 -12.43
CA LYS A 29 -1.28 14.65 -13.43
C LYS A 29 -0.51 14.68 -14.75
N GLY A 30 -1.20 14.32 -15.83
CA GLY A 30 -0.62 14.22 -17.17
C GLY A 30 -0.11 12.83 -17.55
N ARG A 31 -0.21 11.85 -16.63
CA ARG A 31 -0.03 10.42 -16.93
C ARG A 31 -1.30 9.80 -17.47
N ASP A 32 -1.66 10.20 -18.69
CA ASP A 32 -2.82 9.64 -19.42
C ASP A 32 -2.59 8.17 -19.82
N ASP A 33 -1.34 7.71 -19.75
CA ASP A 33 -0.91 6.32 -19.87
C ASP A 33 -1.26 5.45 -18.67
N LEU A 34 -1.49 6.03 -17.49
CA LEU A 34 -1.76 5.25 -16.29
C LEU A 34 -3.19 4.69 -16.28
N ARG A 35 -3.31 3.39 -16.03
CA ARG A 35 -4.58 2.66 -15.90
C ARG A 35 -4.68 2.07 -14.50
N VAL A 36 -5.79 2.35 -13.81
CA VAL A 36 -6.11 1.71 -12.53
C VAL A 36 -7.00 0.50 -12.81
N ILE A 37 -6.58 -0.66 -12.35
CA ILE A 37 -7.28 -1.93 -12.45
C ILE A 37 -7.67 -2.34 -11.05
N CYS A 38 -8.96 -2.56 -10.85
CA CYS A 38 -9.46 -3.12 -9.60
C CYS A 38 -9.70 -4.62 -9.79
N LEU A 39 -9.07 -5.40 -8.92
CA LEU A 39 -9.33 -6.80 -8.69
C LEU A 39 -10.56 -6.94 -7.77
N PRO A 40 -11.59 -7.71 -8.16
CA PRO A 40 -12.70 -8.02 -7.25
C PRO A 40 -12.24 -8.86 -6.06
N ALA A 41 -13.02 -8.85 -4.97
CA ALA A 41 -12.70 -9.62 -3.74
C ALA A 41 -12.52 -11.15 -3.99
N ALA A 42 -13.13 -11.71 -5.03
CA ALA A 42 -12.97 -13.11 -5.41
C ALA A 42 -11.70 -13.41 -6.24
N GLN A 43 -10.96 -12.38 -6.62
CA GLN A 43 -9.85 -12.39 -7.57
C GLN A 43 -8.72 -11.46 -7.08
N ASN A 44 -8.44 -11.52 -5.77
CA ASN A 44 -7.43 -10.73 -5.07
C ASN A 44 -6.00 -10.96 -5.62
N ILE A 45 -5.01 -10.20 -5.13
CA ILE A 45 -3.62 -10.28 -5.59
C ILE A 45 -3.02 -11.67 -5.31
N TYR A 46 -3.50 -12.39 -4.30
CA TYR A 46 -3.11 -13.79 -4.08
C TYR A 46 -3.45 -14.68 -5.27
N MET A 47 -4.65 -14.55 -5.85
CA MET A 47 -5.03 -15.30 -7.06
C MET A 47 -4.12 -14.96 -8.24
N LEU A 48 -3.80 -13.68 -8.43
CA LEU A 48 -2.86 -13.25 -9.48
C LEU A 48 -1.49 -13.90 -9.28
N TYR A 49 -0.95 -13.87 -8.05
CA TYR A 49 0.31 -14.55 -7.71
C TYR A 49 0.25 -16.05 -7.96
N GLU A 50 -0.77 -16.75 -7.46
CA GLU A 50 -0.92 -18.20 -7.63
C GLU A 50 -0.92 -18.57 -9.11
N ARG A 51 -1.63 -17.81 -9.93
CA ARG A 51 -1.75 -18.09 -11.36
C ARG A 51 -0.44 -17.87 -12.12
N LEU A 52 0.33 -16.85 -11.75
CA LEU A 52 1.66 -16.62 -12.30
C LEU A 52 2.63 -17.73 -11.85
N ALA A 53 2.59 -18.10 -10.56
CA ALA A 53 3.44 -19.11 -9.97
C ALA A 53 3.18 -20.54 -10.51
N GLU A 54 1.91 -20.87 -10.83
CA GLU A 54 1.54 -22.16 -11.44
C GLU A 54 2.23 -22.39 -12.80
N GLU A 55 2.56 -21.32 -13.51
CA GLU A 55 3.23 -21.34 -14.82
C GLU A 55 4.67 -20.82 -14.72
N ASP A 56 5.30 -20.91 -13.54
CA ASP A 56 6.70 -20.51 -13.27
C ASP A 56 7.02 -19.07 -13.72
N PHE A 57 6.03 -18.17 -13.63
CA PHE A 57 6.09 -16.78 -14.08
C PHE A 57 6.37 -16.59 -15.59
N ASP A 58 6.14 -17.63 -16.41
CA ASP A 58 6.19 -17.53 -17.89
C ASP A 58 4.97 -16.78 -18.46
N LEU A 59 3.90 -16.63 -17.67
CA LEU A 59 2.72 -15.84 -18.03
C LEU A 59 2.94 -14.34 -17.78
N ASP A 60 2.36 -13.53 -18.67
CA ASP A 60 2.36 -12.08 -18.56
C ASP A 60 1.20 -11.61 -17.66
N VAL A 61 1.47 -10.67 -16.74
CA VAL A 61 0.48 -10.10 -15.81
C VAL A 61 -0.75 -9.56 -16.55
N VAL A 62 -0.57 -8.91 -17.70
CA VAL A 62 -1.65 -8.33 -18.51
C VAL A 62 -2.56 -9.43 -19.05
N GLU A 63 -1.98 -10.54 -19.50
CA GLU A 63 -2.75 -11.67 -20.03
C GLU A 63 -3.53 -12.36 -18.90
N VAL A 64 -2.91 -12.59 -17.74
CA VAL A 64 -3.62 -13.14 -16.57
C VAL A 64 -4.79 -12.23 -16.18
N LEU A 65 -4.58 -10.91 -16.12
CA LEU A 65 -5.64 -9.95 -15.80
C LEU A 65 -6.79 -9.98 -16.81
N ARG A 66 -6.49 -10.08 -18.11
CA ARG A 66 -7.51 -10.15 -19.17
C ARG A 66 -8.35 -11.40 -19.10
N GLU A 67 -7.73 -12.54 -18.83
CA GLU A 67 -8.41 -13.82 -18.78
C GLU A 67 -9.27 -13.96 -17.52
N THR A 68 -8.77 -13.46 -16.39
CA THR A 68 -9.39 -13.69 -15.10
C THR A 68 -10.36 -12.58 -14.70
N VAL A 69 -10.11 -11.32 -15.05
CA VAL A 69 -10.86 -10.17 -14.54
C VAL A 69 -11.60 -9.41 -15.67
N PRO A 70 -12.94 -9.54 -15.78
CA PRO A 70 -13.70 -8.90 -16.87
C PRO A 70 -13.57 -7.37 -16.94
N SER A 71 -13.45 -6.69 -15.78
CA SER A 71 -13.22 -5.24 -15.73
C SER A 71 -11.82 -4.87 -16.23
N ALA A 72 -10.81 -5.67 -15.93
CA ALA A 72 -9.44 -5.47 -16.42
C ALA A 72 -9.37 -5.68 -17.93
N ALA A 73 -10.01 -6.73 -18.47
CA ALA A 73 -10.08 -6.98 -19.91
C ALA A 73 -10.61 -5.77 -20.69
N LYS A 74 -11.62 -5.09 -20.14
CA LYS A 74 -12.17 -3.86 -20.70
C LYS A 74 -11.22 -2.66 -20.52
N CYS A 75 -10.59 -2.51 -19.36
CA CYS A 75 -9.65 -1.42 -19.09
C CYS A 75 -8.39 -1.49 -19.98
N LEU A 76 -7.99 -2.72 -20.32
CA LEU A 76 -6.82 -3.06 -21.13
C LEU A 76 -7.15 -3.28 -22.61
N GLU A 77 -8.35 -2.92 -23.06
CA GLU A 77 -8.73 -3.03 -24.48
C GLU A 77 -7.84 -2.13 -25.34
N GLY A 78 -7.14 -2.71 -26.31
CA GLY A 78 -6.22 -2.00 -27.20
C GLY A 78 -4.86 -1.64 -26.59
N VAL A 79 -4.57 -2.06 -25.36
CA VAL A 79 -3.22 -1.99 -24.76
C VAL A 79 -2.42 -3.18 -25.28
N GLU A 80 -1.27 -2.97 -25.91
CA GLU A 80 -0.42 -4.11 -26.30
C GLU A 80 0.37 -4.59 -25.08
N ARG A 81 0.61 -5.90 -24.92
CA ARG A 81 1.33 -6.43 -23.76
C ARG A 81 2.71 -5.75 -23.61
N ASP A 82 3.44 -5.64 -24.72
CA ASP A 82 4.79 -5.05 -24.78
C ASP A 82 4.76 -3.51 -24.63
N SER A 83 3.56 -2.91 -24.46
CA SER A 83 3.42 -1.48 -24.15
C SER A 83 3.27 -1.20 -22.66
N VAL A 84 3.07 -2.22 -21.83
CA VAL A 84 3.07 -2.06 -20.37
C VAL A 84 4.52 -1.97 -19.89
N ASP A 85 4.85 -0.84 -19.27
CA ASP A 85 6.21 -0.50 -18.84
C ASP A 85 6.40 -0.60 -17.33
N GLU A 86 5.35 -0.28 -16.56
CA GLU A 86 5.38 -0.29 -15.10
C GLU A 86 4.11 -0.94 -14.54
N VAL A 87 4.25 -1.83 -13.56
CA VAL A 87 3.14 -2.45 -12.82
C VAL A 87 3.36 -2.25 -11.32
N PHE A 88 2.37 -1.68 -10.65
CA PHE A 88 2.38 -1.48 -9.20
C PHE A 88 1.15 -2.13 -8.58
N LEU A 89 1.35 -2.94 -7.55
CA LEU A 89 0.31 -3.69 -6.86
C LEU A 89 0.12 -3.12 -5.45
N PHE A 90 -1.12 -2.79 -5.09
CA PHE A 90 -1.49 -2.31 -3.76
C PHE A 90 -2.32 -3.37 -3.05
N PHE A 91 -1.72 -3.97 -2.03
CA PHE A 91 -2.25 -5.12 -1.32
C PHE A 91 -2.69 -4.77 0.09
N ASP A 92 -3.82 -5.31 0.53
CA ASP A 92 -4.29 -5.20 1.91
C ASP A 92 -3.88 -6.46 2.67
N TYR A 93 -3.09 -6.29 3.73
CA TYR A 93 -2.55 -7.42 4.49
C TYR A 93 -3.62 -8.26 5.22
N ASP A 94 -4.88 -7.79 5.32
CA ASP A 94 -5.97 -8.38 6.11
C ASP A 94 -5.96 -9.93 6.12
N SER A 95 -5.40 -10.46 7.22
CA SER A 95 -5.14 -11.89 7.46
C SER A 95 -6.41 -12.75 7.55
N HIS A 96 -7.59 -12.14 7.44
CA HIS A 96 -8.89 -12.82 7.43
C HIS A 96 -9.37 -13.22 6.03
N GLN A 97 -8.60 -12.97 4.96
CA GLN A 97 -8.79 -13.68 3.70
C GLN A 97 -8.65 -15.19 4.02
N ASN A 98 -9.76 -15.94 3.96
CA ASN A 98 -9.93 -17.34 4.39
C ASN A 98 -9.01 -18.38 3.69
N ASN A 99 -7.92 -17.97 3.05
CA ASN A 99 -7.09 -18.80 2.20
C ASN A 99 -5.87 -19.39 2.92
N ALA A 100 -5.46 -18.87 4.10
CA ALA A 100 -4.32 -19.42 4.82
C ALA A 100 -4.32 -19.06 6.33
N PRO A 101 -4.14 -20.02 7.26
CA PRO A 101 -3.99 -19.73 8.68
C PRO A 101 -2.66 -19.02 8.97
N GLY A 102 -2.70 -17.74 9.36
CA GLY A 102 -1.64 -16.99 10.07
C GLY A 102 -0.21 -17.15 9.55
N CYS A 103 0.52 -18.20 10.00
CA CYS A 103 1.88 -18.48 9.54
C CYS A 103 1.97 -18.75 8.03
N GLU A 104 0.93 -19.32 7.42
CA GLU A 104 0.87 -19.55 5.98
C GLU A 104 0.63 -18.25 5.21
N SER A 105 -0.08 -17.28 5.83
CA SER A 105 -0.26 -15.93 5.29
C SER A 105 1.07 -15.19 5.15
N ASP A 106 1.95 -15.24 6.17
CA ASP A 106 3.24 -14.57 6.10
C ASP A 106 4.18 -15.18 5.07
N ALA A 107 4.22 -16.51 4.98
CA ALA A 107 5.07 -17.20 4.00
C ALA A 107 4.62 -16.88 2.56
N LEU A 108 3.30 -16.76 2.34
CA LEU A 108 2.74 -16.36 1.08
C LEU A 108 3.08 -14.90 0.74
N VAL A 109 2.96 -13.97 1.71
CA VAL A 109 3.35 -12.57 1.51
C VAL A 109 4.86 -12.45 1.24
N GLU A 110 5.71 -13.22 1.92
CA GLU A 110 7.15 -13.29 1.61
C GLU A 110 7.40 -13.74 0.17
N ALA A 111 6.71 -14.77 -0.29
CA ALA A 111 6.84 -15.25 -1.65
C ALA A 111 6.33 -14.22 -2.68
N MET A 112 5.25 -13.50 -2.37
CA MET A 112 4.75 -12.40 -3.20
C MET A 112 5.72 -11.22 -3.25
N LEU A 113 6.35 -10.84 -2.14
CA LEU A 113 7.35 -9.77 -2.13
C LEU A 113 8.57 -10.11 -2.98
N LEU A 114 8.98 -11.39 -2.99
CA LEU A 114 10.06 -11.87 -3.85
C LEU A 114 9.67 -11.90 -5.34
N ALA A 115 8.41 -12.21 -5.64
CA ALA A 115 7.91 -12.29 -7.00
C ALA A 115 7.58 -10.91 -7.59
N PHE A 116 7.16 -9.97 -6.75
CA PHE A 116 6.73 -8.64 -7.13
C PHE A 116 7.67 -7.56 -6.55
N ASP A 117 8.95 -7.66 -6.88
CA ASP A 117 10.02 -6.81 -6.32
C ASP A 117 10.36 -5.57 -7.18
N ASN A 118 9.95 -5.55 -8.45
CA ASN A 118 10.31 -4.52 -9.42
C ASN A 118 9.16 -4.20 -10.40
N GLU A 119 8.96 -2.91 -10.66
CA GLU A 119 7.86 -2.39 -11.47
C GLU A 119 7.90 -2.79 -12.95
N HIS A 120 9.06 -3.15 -13.50
CA HIS A 120 9.24 -3.42 -14.93
C HIS A 120 9.12 -4.90 -15.33
N GLU A 121 8.88 -5.81 -14.37
CA GLU A 121 8.72 -7.24 -14.61
C GLU A 121 7.31 -7.70 -14.21
N SER A 122 7.17 -8.58 -13.22
CA SER A 122 5.86 -9.00 -12.69
C SER A 122 5.17 -7.91 -11.86
N GLY A 123 5.87 -6.81 -11.57
CA GLY A 123 5.36 -5.63 -10.89
C GLY A 123 5.96 -5.46 -9.50
N LYS A 124 5.72 -4.29 -8.88
CA LYS A 124 6.20 -3.96 -7.54
C LYS A 124 5.05 -3.91 -6.53
N LEU A 125 5.15 -4.68 -5.46
CA LEU A 125 4.14 -4.80 -4.40
C LEU A 125 4.33 -3.75 -3.30
N TYR A 126 3.23 -3.11 -2.89
CA TYR A 126 3.14 -2.27 -1.70
C TYR A 126 1.98 -2.75 -0.83
N ILE A 127 2.16 -2.72 0.50
CA ILE A 127 1.23 -3.36 1.43
C ILE A 127 0.66 -2.34 2.42
N SER A 128 -0.67 -2.31 2.55
CA SER A 128 -1.35 -1.57 3.61
C SER A 128 -1.60 -2.49 4.80
N TYR A 129 -1.28 -2.00 5.98
CA TYR A 129 -1.39 -2.69 7.26
C TYR A 129 -2.49 -2.05 8.13
N PRO A 130 -3.53 -2.80 8.51
CA PRO A 130 -3.94 -4.06 7.90
C PRO A 130 -4.65 -3.90 6.54
N MET A 131 -5.10 -2.69 6.19
CA MET A 131 -5.91 -2.43 4.99
C MET A 131 -5.91 -0.95 4.60
N VAL A 132 -6.48 -0.63 3.44
CA VAL A 132 -6.52 0.69 2.80
C VAL A 132 -6.96 1.84 3.72
N GLU A 133 -7.77 1.56 4.74
CA GLU A 133 -8.22 2.53 5.75
C GLU A 133 -7.06 3.22 6.50
N ALA A 134 -5.89 2.58 6.56
CA ALA A 134 -4.66 3.16 7.09
C ALA A 134 -4.29 4.51 6.45
N LEU A 135 -4.72 4.76 5.20
CA LEU A 135 -4.45 6.02 4.51
C LEU A 135 -5.08 7.24 5.22
N TYR A 136 -6.26 7.08 5.81
CA TYR A 136 -6.95 8.18 6.49
C TYR A 136 -6.88 8.08 8.02
N ASP A 137 -6.31 7.01 8.55
CA ASP A 137 -6.14 6.78 9.99
C ASP A 137 -4.86 7.46 10.52
N TYR A 138 -4.89 8.79 10.57
CA TYR A 138 -3.80 9.62 11.06
C TYR A 138 -4.29 10.82 11.86
N ARG A 139 -3.41 11.34 12.73
CA ARG A 139 -3.52 12.67 13.31
C ARG A 139 -2.54 13.60 12.60
N ALA A 140 -3.06 14.70 12.03
CA ALA A 140 -2.24 15.62 11.25
C ALA A 140 -1.05 16.14 12.07
N GLY A 141 0.15 16.06 11.49
CA GLY A 141 1.40 16.51 12.12
C GLY A 141 1.95 15.60 13.23
N GLN A 142 1.42 14.39 13.43
CA GLN A 142 1.83 13.45 14.47
C GLN A 142 2.06 12.05 13.89
N CYS A 143 2.86 11.21 14.58
CA CYS A 143 2.97 9.78 14.23
C CYS A 143 1.74 8.97 14.64
N GLN A 144 0.97 9.44 15.62
CA GLN A 144 -0.16 8.70 16.15
C GLN A 144 -1.32 8.58 15.13
N ALA A 145 -1.81 7.35 14.95
CA ALA A 145 -3.06 7.10 14.25
C ALA A 145 -4.27 7.63 15.03
N HIS A 146 -5.40 7.85 14.36
CA HIS A 146 -6.64 8.22 15.04
C HIS A 146 -7.15 7.05 15.89
N SER A 147 -7.19 5.84 15.33
CA SER A 147 -7.72 4.64 15.99
C SER A 147 -6.75 3.96 16.96
N GLY A 148 -5.48 4.40 16.97
CA GLY A 148 -4.37 3.77 17.70
C GLY A 148 -3.32 3.23 16.73
N CYS A 149 -2.03 3.35 17.05
CA CYS A 149 -0.97 2.94 16.12
C CYS A 149 -0.92 1.43 15.88
N PHE A 150 -1.51 0.64 16.78
CA PHE A 150 -1.47 -0.82 16.75
C PHE A 150 -2.91 -1.36 16.78
N VAL A 151 -3.14 -2.43 16.03
CA VAL A 151 -4.40 -3.17 15.97
C VAL A 151 -4.11 -4.60 16.42
N ASP A 152 -4.84 -5.09 17.41
CA ASP A 152 -4.75 -6.49 17.84
C ASP A 152 -5.18 -7.43 16.69
N ASN A 153 -4.52 -8.57 16.54
CA ASN A 153 -4.80 -9.54 15.49
C ASN A 153 -6.28 -9.99 15.49
N SER A 154 -6.92 -10.07 16.66
CA SER A 154 -8.33 -10.44 16.81
C SER A 154 -9.30 -9.33 16.38
N GLU A 155 -8.81 -8.11 16.21
CA GLU A 155 -9.60 -6.92 15.92
C GLU A 155 -9.38 -6.37 14.50
N ILE A 156 -8.53 -7.01 13.69
CA ILE A 156 -8.25 -6.61 12.29
C ILE A 156 -9.55 -6.50 11.49
N ALA A 157 -10.45 -7.48 11.59
CA ALA A 157 -11.76 -7.44 10.92
C ALA A 157 -12.63 -6.22 11.32
N GLN A 158 -12.40 -5.65 12.51
CA GLN A 158 -13.12 -4.48 13.02
C GLN A 158 -12.39 -3.16 12.72
N TYR A 159 -11.16 -3.22 12.22
CA TYR A 159 -10.33 -2.03 11.99
C TYR A 159 -10.99 -1.02 11.07
N LYS A 160 -11.73 -1.46 10.05
CA LYS A 160 -12.53 -0.57 9.19
C LYS A 160 -13.51 0.31 9.95
N ASN A 161 -14.11 -0.22 11.01
CA ASN A 161 -15.00 0.53 11.89
C ASN A 161 -14.20 1.43 12.85
N LYS A 162 -13.12 0.90 13.45
CA LYS A 162 -12.27 1.65 14.40
C LYS A 162 -11.58 2.86 13.77
N SER A 163 -11.00 2.69 12.59
CA SER A 163 -10.44 3.78 11.79
C SER A 163 -11.49 4.82 11.41
N GLY A 164 -12.76 4.40 11.29
CA GLY A 164 -13.89 5.21 10.90
C GLY A 164 -14.52 6.04 12.02
N GLU A 165 -14.69 5.45 13.19
CA GLU A 165 -15.49 5.99 14.28
C GLU A 165 -14.88 7.28 14.85
N GLY A 166 -15.64 8.37 14.78
CA GLY A 166 -15.19 9.69 15.26
C GLY A 166 -14.03 10.29 14.47
N ASN A 167 -13.58 9.65 13.38
CA ASN A 167 -12.47 10.13 12.57
C ASN A 167 -12.94 11.19 11.57
N VAL A 168 -12.46 12.42 11.78
CA VAL A 168 -12.79 13.57 10.92
C VAL A 168 -12.27 13.41 9.49
N ASN A 169 -11.35 12.48 9.23
CA ASN A 169 -10.77 12.26 7.90
C ASN A 169 -11.65 11.39 7.00
N VAL A 170 -12.53 10.54 7.54
CA VAL A 170 -13.35 9.58 6.77
C VAL A 170 -14.29 10.28 5.80
N GLY A 171 -14.87 11.40 6.24
CA GLY A 171 -15.77 12.23 5.44
C GLY A 171 -15.04 13.18 4.48
N LYS A 172 -13.70 13.26 4.55
CA LYS A 172 -12.93 14.11 3.63
C LYS A 172 -12.78 13.40 2.30
N HIS A 173 -12.81 14.17 1.22
CA HIS A 173 -12.59 13.65 -0.14
C HIS A 173 -11.14 13.23 -0.44
N MET A 174 -10.27 13.22 0.58
CA MET A 174 -8.82 13.05 0.46
C MET A 174 -8.24 13.96 -0.63
N GLU A 175 -8.40 15.27 -0.46
CA GLU A 175 -7.79 16.25 -1.35
C GLU A 175 -6.31 16.44 -0.98
N LEU A 176 -5.58 17.24 -1.78
CA LEU A 176 -4.14 17.43 -1.61
C LEU A 176 -3.67 17.69 -0.16
N PRO A 177 -4.34 18.53 0.67
CA PRO A 177 -3.91 18.73 2.06
C PRO A 177 -3.99 17.45 2.90
N GLN A 178 -5.02 16.63 2.72
CA GLN A 178 -5.17 15.37 3.46
C GLN A 178 -4.13 14.34 3.05
N TRP A 179 -3.78 14.29 1.77
CA TRP A 179 -2.69 13.43 1.31
C TRP A 179 -1.34 13.88 1.86
N LYS A 180 -1.09 15.19 1.92
CA LYS A 180 0.13 15.72 2.56
C LYS A 180 0.22 15.31 4.02
N ASP A 181 -0.88 15.44 4.76
CA ASP A 181 -0.92 15.01 6.17
C ASP A 181 -0.68 13.49 6.30
N ALA A 182 -1.29 12.67 5.43
CA ALA A 182 -1.10 11.22 5.42
C ALA A 182 0.35 10.82 5.10
N ILE A 183 0.98 11.46 4.12
CA ILE A 183 2.38 11.21 3.74
C ILE A 183 3.34 11.63 4.87
N ALA A 184 3.11 12.80 5.47
CA ALA A 184 3.90 13.24 6.62
C ALA A 184 3.76 12.28 7.81
N ALA A 185 2.54 11.82 8.11
CA ALA A 185 2.28 10.84 9.16
C ALA A 185 2.99 9.50 8.86
N PHE A 186 2.95 9.02 7.61
CA PHE A 186 3.66 7.81 7.20
C PHE A 186 5.16 7.90 7.50
N VAL A 187 5.84 9.00 7.15
CA VAL A 187 7.27 9.17 7.43
C VAL A 187 7.58 9.12 8.93
N LEU A 188 6.76 9.79 9.77
CA LEU A 188 6.92 9.72 11.23
C LEU A 188 6.64 8.31 11.77
N ARG A 189 5.75 7.55 11.13
CA ARG A 189 5.41 6.20 11.54
C ARG A 189 6.48 5.19 11.15
N CYS A 190 7.12 5.34 10.00
CA CYS A 190 8.33 4.57 9.64
C CYS A 190 9.44 4.80 10.67
N LYS A 191 9.59 6.04 11.16
CA LYS A 191 10.50 6.34 12.27
C LYS A 191 10.18 5.52 13.52
N CYS A 192 8.91 5.46 13.93
CA CYS A 192 8.48 4.65 15.08
C CYS A 192 8.71 3.15 14.85
N LEU A 193 8.24 2.64 13.70
CA LEU A 193 8.26 1.21 13.36
C LEU A 193 9.68 0.65 13.31
N LEU A 194 10.59 1.38 12.63
CA LEU A 194 11.96 0.93 12.37
C LEU A 194 12.96 1.46 13.42
N GLY A 195 12.49 2.17 14.45
CA GLY A 195 13.34 2.70 15.52
C GLY A 195 14.42 3.68 15.04
N LEU A 196 14.09 4.53 14.06
CA LEU A 196 15.05 5.46 13.45
C LEU A 196 15.25 6.70 14.33
N ASP A 197 16.48 7.21 14.42
CA ASP A 197 16.78 8.45 15.14
C ASP A 197 16.23 9.69 14.40
N GLU A 198 16.37 9.70 13.08
CA GLU A 198 15.84 10.72 12.16
C GLU A 198 15.48 10.08 10.81
N VAL A 199 14.66 10.78 10.02
CA VAL A 199 14.30 10.32 8.68
C VAL A 199 14.54 11.46 7.69
N SER A 200 15.73 11.47 7.09
CA SER A 200 16.01 12.26 5.89
C SER A 200 15.57 11.50 4.64
N PHE A 201 15.64 12.13 3.46
CA PHE A 201 15.38 11.42 2.20
C PHE A 201 16.37 10.26 2.00
N GLU A 202 17.65 10.47 2.31
CA GLU A 202 18.70 9.45 2.18
C GLU A 202 18.43 8.27 3.12
N THR A 203 18.16 8.55 4.41
CA THR A 203 17.82 7.51 5.39
C THR A 203 16.53 6.77 5.00
N TYR A 204 15.53 7.50 4.49
CA TYR A 204 14.31 6.89 3.98
C TYR A 204 14.63 5.90 2.85
N ARG A 205 15.36 6.33 1.81
CA ARG A 205 15.70 5.50 0.66
C ARG A 205 16.54 4.28 0.99
N GLU A 206 17.35 4.35 2.04
CA GLU A 206 18.23 3.25 2.46
C GLU A 206 17.52 2.25 3.38
N LEU A 207 16.68 2.74 4.31
CA LEU A 207 16.18 1.91 5.42
C LEU A 207 14.68 1.61 5.34
N VAL A 208 13.88 2.49 4.72
CA VAL A 208 12.43 2.31 4.59
C VAL A 208 12.17 1.61 3.26
N THR A 209 11.99 0.30 3.33
CA THR A 209 11.66 -0.56 2.19
C THR A 209 10.47 -1.43 2.56
N VAL A 210 9.74 -1.91 1.56
CA VAL A 210 8.60 -2.82 1.74
C VAL A 210 9.03 -4.05 2.55
N ASP A 211 10.21 -4.63 2.26
CA ASP A 211 10.79 -5.75 3.01
C ASP A 211 11.09 -5.41 4.47
N ALA A 212 11.66 -4.23 4.75
CA ALA A 212 11.97 -3.81 6.11
C ALA A 212 10.69 -3.59 6.93
N ILE A 213 9.68 -2.98 6.34
CA ILE A 213 8.36 -2.79 6.94
C ILE A 213 7.73 -4.16 7.22
N PHE A 214 7.65 -5.03 6.20
CA PHE A 214 7.05 -6.35 6.35
C PHE A 214 7.76 -7.20 7.42
N ARG A 215 9.09 -7.14 7.51
CA ARG A 215 9.85 -7.85 8.56
C ARG A 215 9.44 -7.42 9.97
N GLU A 216 9.29 -6.13 10.21
CA GLU A 216 8.85 -5.63 11.52
C GLU A 216 7.37 -5.94 11.77
N GLU A 217 6.50 -5.81 10.77
CA GLU A 217 5.08 -6.20 10.86
C GLU A 217 4.94 -7.69 11.22
N LYS A 218 5.67 -8.57 10.53
CA LYS A 218 5.73 -10.01 10.81
C LYS A 218 6.20 -10.28 12.23
N ARG A 219 7.28 -9.62 12.67
CA ARG A 219 7.80 -9.75 14.03
C ARG A 219 6.76 -9.33 15.07
N MET A 220 6.16 -8.15 14.95
CA MET A 220 5.13 -7.65 15.87
C MET A 220 3.88 -8.53 15.88
N ARG A 221 3.45 -9.03 14.73
CA ARG A 221 2.30 -9.92 14.63
C ARG A 221 2.51 -11.22 15.40
N ILE A 222 3.71 -11.80 15.31
CA ILE A 222 4.08 -13.06 15.98
C ILE A 222 4.36 -12.85 17.47
N GLU A 223 5.14 -11.83 17.81
CA GLU A 223 5.61 -11.60 19.19
C GLU A 223 4.58 -10.85 20.05
N ASP A 224 3.97 -9.82 19.47
CA ASP A 224 3.09 -8.88 20.19
C ASP A 224 1.60 -9.14 19.93
N GLY A 225 1.25 -9.98 18.94
CA GLY A 225 -0.14 -10.26 18.59
C GLY A 225 -0.85 -9.06 17.96
N SER A 226 -0.10 -8.13 17.36
CA SER A 226 -0.64 -6.90 16.78
C SER A 226 0.03 -6.53 15.47
N VAL A 227 -0.68 -5.73 14.67
CA VAL A 227 -0.21 -5.13 13.43
C VAL A 227 -0.06 -3.64 13.64
N PHE A 228 1.02 -3.04 13.15
CA PHE A 228 1.19 -1.59 13.19
C PHE A 228 0.50 -0.98 11.97
N VAL A 229 -0.31 0.05 12.20
CA VAL A 229 -1.08 0.62 11.10
C VAL A 229 -0.13 1.36 10.16
N LEU A 230 -0.20 1.11 8.86
CA LEU A 230 0.65 1.77 7.86
C LEU A 230 0.01 1.65 6.48
N SER A 231 0.19 2.62 5.58
CA SER A 231 -0.47 2.61 4.26
C SER A 231 0.53 2.48 3.12
N ALA A 232 0.19 1.66 2.13
CA ALA A 232 0.95 1.47 0.90
C ALA A 232 1.03 2.74 0.03
N PHE A 233 -0.02 3.57 0.02
CA PHE A 233 -0.11 4.68 -0.93
C PHE A 233 0.93 5.80 -0.65
N PRO A 234 1.15 6.24 0.60
CA PRO A 234 2.26 7.13 0.92
C PRO A 234 3.63 6.53 0.60
N GLU A 235 3.83 5.24 0.88
CA GLU A 235 5.08 4.54 0.56
C GLU A 235 5.40 4.62 -0.93
N PHE A 236 4.44 4.23 -1.78
CA PHE A 236 4.56 4.35 -3.23
C PHE A 236 4.94 5.77 -3.67
N LEU A 237 4.26 6.80 -3.16
CA LEU A 237 4.55 8.18 -3.56
C LEU A 237 5.97 8.63 -3.17
N LEU A 238 6.44 8.21 -2.00
CA LEU A 238 7.79 8.54 -1.52
C LEU A 238 8.88 7.73 -2.25
N ASP A 239 8.54 6.52 -2.70
CA ASP A 239 9.41 5.68 -3.51
C ASP A 239 9.50 6.14 -4.97
N TYR A 240 8.38 6.63 -5.50
CA TYR A 240 8.24 7.04 -6.89
C TYR A 240 8.89 8.40 -7.17
N PHE A 241 8.83 9.34 -6.23
CA PHE A 241 9.35 10.69 -6.41
C PHE A 241 10.67 10.93 -5.65
N GLY A 242 11.47 11.87 -6.16
CA GLY A 242 12.77 12.22 -5.57
C GLY A 242 12.71 13.14 -4.34
N ASP A 243 13.90 13.53 -3.88
CA ASP A 243 14.17 14.36 -2.69
C ASP A 243 13.30 15.62 -2.57
N LYS A 244 13.04 16.33 -3.67
CA LYS A 244 12.22 17.55 -3.67
C LYS A 244 10.78 17.25 -3.25
N PHE A 245 10.22 16.15 -3.71
CA PHE A 245 8.87 15.73 -3.33
C PHE A 245 8.87 15.35 -1.86
N PHE A 246 9.78 14.48 -1.43
CA PHE A 246 9.93 14.04 -0.04
C PHE A 246 9.97 15.23 0.93
N ASN A 247 10.89 16.17 0.70
CA ASN A 247 11.07 17.34 1.55
C ASN A 247 9.86 18.28 1.56
N SER A 248 9.04 18.27 0.50
CA SER A 248 7.82 19.07 0.41
C SER A 248 6.61 18.43 1.12
N MET A 249 6.57 17.10 1.18
CA MET A 249 5.46 16.34 1.77
C MET A 249 5.68 16.06 3.26
N ALA A 250 6.92 15.83 3.68
CA ALA A 250 7.28 15.55 5.07
C ALA A 250 8.29 16.58 5.60
N PRO A 251 7.88 17.85 5.81
CA PRO A 251 8.77 18.87 6.37
C PRO A 251 9.00 18.63 7.87
N MET A 252 9.92 17.71 8.20
CA MET A 252 10.15 17.15 9.54
C MET A 252 10.25 18.18 10.68
N ARG A 253 10.72 19.40 10.39
CA ARG A 253 10.85 20.51 11.36
C ARG A 253 9.51 20.99 11.94
N HIS A 254 8.40 20.72 11.27
CA HIS A 254 7.06 21.13 11.68
C HIS A 254 6.22 19.98 12.22
N LEU A 255 6.80 18.78 12.27
CA LEU A 255 6.13 17.57 12.70
C LEU A 255 6.46 17.27 14.16
N LYS A 256 5.47 16.79 14.90
CA LYS A 256 5.64 16.36 16.28
C LYS A 256 5.86 14.85 16.28
N PHE A 257 7.05 14.44 16.72
CA PHE A 257 7.31 13.05 17.06
C PHE A 257 6.89 12.81 18.50
N ASP A 258 5.71 12.20 18.68
CA ASP A 258 5.15 11.88 19.99
C ASP A 258 5.14 10.39 20.33
N ASP A 259 5.91 9.63 19.55
CA ASP A 259 5.99 8.18 19.60
C ASP A 259 4.63 7.50 19.34
N CYS A 260 4.68 6.25 18.91
CA CYS A 260 3.49 5.42 18.81
C CYS A 260 3.36 4.59 20.09
N PRO A 261 2.58 5.04 21.09
CA PRO A 261 2.40 4.27 22.29
C PRO A 261 1.68 2.97 21.93
N ARG A 262 2.25 1.84 22.37
CA ARG A 262 1.49 0.61 22.49
C ARG A 262 0.37 0.90 23.49
N GLY A 263 -0.88 0.72 23.07
CA GLY A 263 -2.02 0.97 23.97
C GLY A 263 -1.78 0.23 25.29
N ASN A 264 -1.85 0.94 26.41
CA ASN A 264 -2.05 0.25 27.68
C ASN A 264 -3.40 -0.46 27.57
N GLY A 265 -3.43 -1.77 27.81
CA GLY A 265 -4.66 -2.45 28.16
C GLY A 265 -5.38 -1.76 29.33
#